data_AF-A0A5M8QP26-F1
#
_entry.id   AF-A0A5M8QP26-F1
#
_cell.length_a   1.000
_cell.length_b   1.000
_cell.length_c   1.000
_cell.angle_alpha   90.00
_cell.angle_beta   90.00
_cell.angle_gamma   90.00
#
_symmetry.space_group_name_H-M   'P 1'
#
loop_
_entity.id
_entity.type
_entity.pdbx_description
1 polymer ?
#
loop_
_entity_poly.entity_id
_entity_poly.type
_entity_poly.pdbx_seq_one_letter_code
_entity_poly.pdbx_strand_id
1 'polypeptide(L)'
;DFSDLSIITEDQFDQIQKLSYDLIVVDTPPYLSSRLPELFKISDYVLVPTKAGFFDVMAIRSTLQLIEEARKKHHSLKSGIVLNMVKPRSGVTSEVQELLKTLSIPLLETIIHDRVSFTRSPLTGGVLNGEDPKAKEEITSLAEEIVEAIS
;
A
#
# COMPACT_ATOMS: atom_id res chain seq x y z
N ASP A 1 -16.77 3.14 18.76
CA ASP A 1 -17.70 2.09 18.38
C ASP A 1 -17.63 1.98 16.87
N PHE A 2 -17.18 0.84 16.34
CA PHE A 2 -16.99 0.63 14.89
C PHE A 2 -18.18 -0.17 14.32
N SER A 3 -19.39 0.13 14.79
CA SER A 3 -20.61 -0.64 14.50
C SER A 3 -20.94 -0.75 13.02
N ASP A 4 -20.42 0.18 12.20
CA ASP A 4 -20.71 0.27 10.77
C ASP A 4 -19.63 -0.40 9.90
N LEU A 5 -18.57 -0.95 10.51
CA LEU A 5 -17.52 -1.67 9.79
C LEU A 5 -17.87 -3.16 9.69
N SER A 6 -18.00 -3.65 8.45
CA SER A 6 -18.06 -5.09 8.19
C SER A 6 -16.68 -5.70 8.39
N ILE A 7 -16.49 -6.46 9.47
CA ILE A 7 -15.23 -7.16 9.75
C ILE A 7 -15.27 -8.52 9.06
N ILE A 8 -14.39 -8.73 8.09
CA ILE A 8 -14.16 -10.03 7.46
C ILE A 8 -12.99 -10.70 8.17
N THR A 9 -13.25 -11.86 8.77
CA THR A 9 -12.18 -12.64 9.41
C THR A 9 -11.34 -13.34 8.36
N GLU A 10 -10.11 -13.69 8.74
CA GLU A 10 -9.12 -14.19 7.78
C GLU A 10 -9.61 -15.45 7.06
N ASP A 11 -10.34 -16.34 7.74
CA ASP A 11 -10.92 -17.58 7.19
C ASP A 11 -12.03 -17.36 6.15
N GLN A 12 -12.40 -16.11 5.87
CA GLN A 12 -13.53 -15.76 5.03
C GLN A 12 -13.16 -14.90 3.81
N PHE A 13 -11.92 -14.97 3.32
CA PHE A 13 -11.49 -14.21 2.14
C PHE A 13 -12.35 -14.47 0.89
N ASP A 14 -12.90 -15.67 0.72
CA ASP A 14 -13.83 -15.98 -0.38
C ASP A 14 -15.12 -15.14 -0.35
N GLN A 15 -15.45 -14.51 0.77
CA GLN A 15 -16.59 -13.59 0.86
C GLN A 15 -16.29 -12.24 0.22
N ILE A 16 -15.02 -11.83 0.13
CA ILE A 16 -14.60 -10.54 -0.43
C ILE A 16 -15.08 -10.40 -1.88
N GLN A 17 -14.92 -11.45 -2.69
CA GLN A 17 -15.38 -11.48 -4.09
C GLN A 17 -16.91 -11.44 -4.25
N LYS A 18 -17.67 -11.71 -3.18
CA LYS A 18 -19.14 -11.69 -3.20
C LYS A 18 -19.71 -10.32 -2.81
N LEU A 19 -18.86 -9.40 -2.35
CA LEU A 19 -19.28 -8.05 -2.00
C LEU A 19 -19.60 -7.26 -3.28
N SER A 20 -20.69 -6.51 -3.26
CA SER A 20 -21.08 -5.62 -4.37
C SER A 20 -20.57 -4.20 -4.12
N TYR A 21 -19.26 -4.01 -4.22
CA TYR A 21 -18.61 -2.70 -4.18
C TYR A 21 -17.75 -2.48 -5.43
N ASP A 22 -17.63 -1.23 -5.87
CA ASP A 22 -16.77 -0.87 -7.00
C ASP A 22 -15.27 -0.94 -6.64
N LEU A 23 -14.94 -0.69 -5.36
CA LEU A 23 -13.58 -0.75 -4.83
C LEU A 23 -13.57 -1.36 -3.44
N ILE A 24 -12.66 -2.31 -3.22
CA ILE A 24 -12.44 -2.94 -1.91
C ILE A 24 -10.98 -2.72 -1.52
N VAL A 25 -10.76 -2.08 -0.37
CA VAL A 25 -9.42 -1.91 0.21
C VAL A 25 -9.25 -2.89 1.36
N VAL A 26 -8.24 -3.75 1.27
CA VAL A 26 -7.93 -4.75 2.30
C VAL A 26 -6.69 -4.28 3.06
N ASP A 27 -6.88 -3.86 4.32
CA ASP A 27 -5.78 -3.64 5.25
C ASP A 27 -5.45 -4.94 5.97
N THR A 28 -4.17 -5.35 5.94
CA THR A 28 -3.74 -6.63 6.48
C THR A 28 -2.92 -6.42 7.76
N PRO A 29 -3.22 -7.14 8.85
CA PRO A 29 -2.39 -7.05 10.03
C PRO A 29 -1.00 -7.67 9.76
N PRO A 30 0.05 -7.23 10.47
CA PRO A 30 1.43 -7.61 10.18
C PRO A 30 1.71 -9.11 10.34
N TYR A 31 0.87 -9.84 11.09
CA TYR A 31 1.03 -11.27 11.36
C TYR A 31 0.41 -12.17 10.27
N LEU A 32 -0.29 -11.61 9.27
CA LEU A 32 -1.02 -12.37 8.24
C LEU A 32 -0.13 -12.96 7.12
N SER A 33 1.18 -12.96 7.30
CA SER A 33 2.16 -13.29 6.23
C SER A 33 1.92 -14.65 5.57
N SER A 34 1.45 -15.65 6.32
CA SER A 34 1.16 -17.00 5.79
C SER A 34 -0.05 -17.06 4.85
N ARG A 35 -0.96 -16.08 4.92
CA ARG A 35 -2.21 -16.05 4.16
C ARG A 35 -2.27 -14.95 3.10
N LEU A 36 -1.25 -14.10 3.03
CA LEU A 36 -1.07 -13.16 1.92
C LEU A 36 -1.23 -13.80 0.54
N PRO A 37 -0.74 -15.03 0.27
CA PRO A 37 -0.95 -15.67 -1.03
C PRO A 37 -2.42 -15.95 -1.37
N GLU A 38 -3.30 -16.07 -0.38
CA GLU A 38 -4.75 -16.21 -0.61
C GLU A 38 -5.36 -14.87 -1.02
N LEU A 39 -4.98 -13.79 -0.34
CA LEU A 39 -5.41 -12.43 -0.70
C LEU A 39 -4.92 -12.02 -2.08
N PHE A 40 -3.65 -12.29 -2.40
CA PHE A 40 -3.08 -11.95 -3.69
C PHE A 40 -3.78 -12.62 -4.87
N LYS A 41 -4.41 -13.79 -4.68
CA LYS A 41 -5.20 -14.46 -5.73
C LYS A 41 -6.49 -13.73 -6.06
N ILE A 42 -7.04 -12.98 -5.10
CA ILE A 42 -8.33 -12.31 -5.22
C ILE A 42 -8.20 -10.79 -5.35
N SER A 43 -6.98 -10.26 -5.39
CA SER A 43 -6.68 -8.85 -5.54
C SER A 43 -6.32 -8.51 -6.99
N ASP A 44 -6.71 -7.32 -7.44
CA ASP A 44 -6.26 -6.76 -8.71
C ASP A 44 -4.92 -6.01 -8.54
N TYR A 45 -4.69 -5.45 -7.35
CA TYR A 45 -3.50 -4.66 -7.03
C TYR A 45 -3.00 -4.90 -5.61
N VAL A 46 -1.68 -4.98 -5.42
CA VAL A 46 -1.01 -5.01 -4.11
C VAL A 46 -0.10 -3.80 -3.96
N LEU A 47 -0.43 -2.92 -3.00
CA LEU A 47 0.41 -1.80 -2.60
C LEU A 47 1.33 -2.21 -1.45
N VAL A 48 2.64 -1.97 -1.59
CA VAL A 48 3.64 -2.26 -0.57
C VAL A 48 4.24 -0.96 -0.03
N PRO A 49 3.75 -0.43 1.10
CA PRO A 49 4.34 0.76 1.72
C PRO A 49 5.65 0.42 2.45
N THR A 50 6.70 1.21 2.22
CA THR A 50 7.98 1.09 2.95
C THR A 50 8.56 2.46 3.26
N LYS A 51 9.29 2.58 4.38
CA LYS A 51 10.10 3.77 4.64
C LYS A 51 11.35 3.78 3.76
N ALA A 52 11.98 4.95 3.67
CA ALA A 52 13.22 5.18 2.92
C ALA A 52 14.49 4.76 3.70
N GLY A 53 14.43 3.68 4.48
CA GLY A 53 15.58 3.14 5.22
C GLY A 53 16.03 1.79 4.65
N PHE A 54 17.33 1.51 4.70
CA PHE A 54 17.89 0.25 4.19
C PHE A 54 17.22 -0.99 4.83
N PHE A 55 17.06 -0.97 6.16
CA PHE A 55 16.42 -2.08 6.87
C PHE A 55 14.91 -2.20 6.57
N ASP A 56 14.24 -1.08 6.29
CA ASP A 56 12.83 -1.10 5.86
C ASP A 56 12.70 -1.78 4.49
N VAL A 57 13.59 -1.45 3.54
CA VAL A 57 13.65 -2.13 2.23
C VAL A 57 13.95 -3.62 2.38
N MET A 58 14.85 -4.01 3.28
CA MET A 58 15.12 -5.42 3.55
C MET A 58 13.90 -6.16 4.11
N ALA A 59 13.12 -5.49 4.96
CA ALA A 59 11.94 -6.08 5.59
C ALA A 59 10.84 -6.42 4.57
N ILE A 60 10.68 -5.64 3.50
CA ILE A 60 9.64 -5.90 2.49
C ILE A 60 10.01 -6.98 1.48
N ARG A 61 11.27 -7.42 1.38
CA ARG A 61 11.72 -8.36 0.32
C ARG A 61 10.97 -9.68 0.32
N SER A 62 10.63 -10.21 1.49
CA SER A 62 9.84 -11.44 1.61
C SER A 62 8.43 -11.25 1.03
N THR A 63 7.78 -10.12 1.29
CA THR A 63 6.48 -9.78 0.70
C THR A 63 6.58 -9.66 -0.82
N LEU A 64 7.63 -9.01 -1.34
CA LEU A 64 7.84 -8.91 -2.80
C LEU A 64 8.01 -10.29 -3.45
N GLN A 65 8.72 -11.21 -2.79
CA GLN A 65 8.86 -12.60 -3.27
C GLN A 65 7.51 -13.31 -3.35
N LEU A 66 6.65 -13.16 -2.33
CA LEU A 66 5.30 -13.74 -2.34
C LEU A 66 4.43 -13.15 -3.46
N ILE A 67 4.55 -11.84 -3.73
CA ILE A 67 3.85 -11.19 -4.85
C ILE A 67 4.32 -11.77 -6.18
N GLU A 68 5.63 -11.95 -6.38
CA GLU A 68 6.17 -12.57 -7.60
C GLU A 68 5.69 -14.01 -7.79
N GLU A 69 5.63 -14.80 -6.72
CA GLU A 69 5.08 -16.16 -6.77
C GLU A 69 3.58 -16.16 -7.12
N ALA A 70 2.82 -15.18 -6.61
CA ALA A 70 1.42 -15.01 -6.95
C ALA A 70 1.26 -14.59 -8.42
N ARG A 71 2.06 -13.64 -8.92
CA ARG A 71 2.02 -13.18 -10.33
C ARG A 71 2.29 -14.30 -11.32
N LYS A 72 3.18 -15.25 -10.99
CA LYS A 72 3.43 -16.46 -11.81
C LYS A 72 2.19 -17.35 -11.94
N LYS A 73 1.26 -17.30 -11.00
CA LYS A 73 0.01 -18.08 -11.00
C LYS A 73 -1.19 -17.26 -11.50
N HIS A 74 -1.15 -15.94 -11.31
CA HIS A 74 -2.20 -14.98 -11.62
C HIS A 74 -1.60 -13.79 -12.38
N HIS A 75 -1.51 -13.90 -13.70
CA HIS A 75 -0.78 -12.93 -14.54
C HIS A 75 -1.39 -11.52 -14.53
N SER A 76 -2.65 -11.36 -14.09
CA SER A 76 -3.33 -10.06 -14.00
C SER A 76 -2.94 -9.24 -12.77
N LEU A 77 -2.36 -9.86 -11.72
CA LEU A 77 -2.03 -9.18 -10.47
C LEU A 77 -1.01 -8.05 -10.71
N LYS A 78 -1.44 -6.82 -10.41
CA LYS A 78 -0.60 -5.63 -10.40
C LYS A 78 -0.07 -5.37 -8.99
N SER A 79 0.98 -4.58 -8.91
CA SER A 79 1.61 -4.27 -7.62
C SER A 79 2.53 -3.08 -7.74
N GLY A 80 2.70 -2.32 -6.67
CA GLY A 80 3.63 -1.20 -6.60
C GLY A 80 4.20 -0.99 -5.20
N ILE A 81 5.42 -0.47 -5.13
CA ILE A 81 6.05 -0.04 -3.89
C ILE A 81 5.85 1.47 -3.76
N VAL A 82 5.38 1.92 -2.59
CA VAL A 82 5.31 3.35 -2.27
C VAL A 82 6.28 3.69 -1.14
N LEU A 83 7.05 4.76 -1.31
CA LEU A 83 7.82 5.33 -0.22
C LEU A 83 6.88 6.07 0.73
N ASN A 84 6.82 5.60 1.97
CA ASN A 84 5.93 6.09 3.01
C ASN A 84 6.70 6.66 4.21
N MET A 85 6.10 7.64 4.89
CA MET A 85 6.67 8.34 6.06
C MET A 85 8.09 8.88 5.80
N VAL A 86 8.33 9.42 4.61
CA VAL A 86 9.63 10.00 4.27
C VAL A 86 9.85 11.29 5.04
N LYS A 87 10.91 11.37 5.84
CA LYS A 87 11.19 12.56 6.66
C LYS A 87 11.50 13.77 5.75
N PRO A 88 10.93 14.95 6.03
CA PRO A 88 11.33 16.16 5.34
C PRO A 88 12.83 16.39 5.52
N ARG A 89 13.58 16.53 4.43
CA ARG A 89 15.04 16.72 4.43
C ARG A 89 15.88 15.53 4.92
N SER A 90 15.28 14.35 5.19
CA SER A 90 16.10 13.15 4.98
C SER A 90 16.35 13.13 3.49
N GLY A 91 17.60 13.25 3.06
CA GLY A 91 17.90 12.78 1.71
C GLY A 91 17.40 11.35 1.69
N VAL A 92 16.26 11.09 1.04
CA VAL A 92 15.96 9.74 0.58
C VAL A 92 17.22 9.38 -0.17
N THR A 93 18.01 8.47 0.37
CA THR A 93 19.31 8.22 -0.22
C THR A 93 19.00 7.73 -1.62
N SER A 94 19.60 8.39 -2.63
CA SER A 94 19.51 7.94 -4.01
C SER A 94 19.77 6.44 -4.11
N GLU A 95 20.67 5.94 -3.26
CA GLU A 95 20.96 4.52 -3.00
C GLU A 95 19.73 3.67 -2.66
N VAL A 96 18.82 4.13 -1.78
CA VAL A 96 17.61 3.38 -1.42
C VAL A 96 16.62 3.35 -2.59
N GLN A 97 16.47 4.46 -3.31
CA GLN A 97 15.63 4.49 -4.52
C GLN A 97 16.21 3.62 -5.63
N GLU A 98 17.52 3.66 -5.84
CA GLU A 98 18.23 2.79 -6.79
C GLU A 98 18.05 1.32 -6.42
N LEU A 99 18.22 0.98 -5.14
CA LEU A 99 17.98 -0.38 -4.65
C LEU A 99 16.54 -0.83 -4.92
N LEU A 100 15.55 0.01 -4.61
CA LEU A 100 14.13 -0.31 -4.87
C LEU A 100 13.86 -0.50 -6.36
N LYS A 101 14.47 0.31 -7.24
CA LYS A 101 14.36 0.19 -8.70
C LYS A 101 14.98 -1.11 -9.26
N THR A 102 15.88 -1.76 -8.52
CA THR A 102 16.43 -3.08 -8.91
C THR A 102 15.50 -4.25 -8.57
N LEU A 103 14.43 -4.02 -7.80
CA LEU A 103 13.45 -5.03 -7.43
C LEU A 103 12.45 -5.24 -8.58
N SER A 104 11.80 -6.41 -8.60
CA SER A 104 10.87 -6.79 -9.68
C SER A 104 9.52 -6.06 -9.64
N ILE A 105 9.23 -5.39 -8.52
CA ILE A 105 7.98 -4.65 -8.30
C ILE A 105 8.27 -3.16 -8.56
N PRO A 106 7.45 -2.47 -9.37
CA PRO A 106 7.70 -1.08 -9.71
C PRO A 106 7.62 -0.18 -8.48
N LEU A 107 8.54 0.78 -8.42
CA LEU A 107 8.50 1.88 -7.47
C LEU A 107 7.59 2.99 -8.03
N LEU A 108 6.57 3.38 -7.28
CA LEU A 108 5.65 4.47 -7.64
C LEU A 108 6.36 5.83 -7.61
N GLU A 109 5.84 6.78 -8.38
CA GLU A 109 6.39 8.14 -8.44
C GLU A 109 6.05 8.94 -7.19
N THR A 110 4.84 8.74 -6.66
CA THR A 110 4.36 9.39 -5.46
C THR A 110 5.16 8.96 -4.22
N ILE A 111 5.53 9.96 -3.41
CA ILE A 111 6.20 9.80 -2.12
C ILE A 111 5.32 10.40 -1.03
N ILE A 112 4.95 9.59 -0.04
CA ILE A 112 4.22 10.04 1.13
C ILE A 112 5.22 10.52 2.19
N HIS A 113 5.18 11.82 2.50
CA HIS A 113 6.08 12.40 3.48
C HIS A 113 5.54 12.23 4.90
N ASP A 114 6.45 12.24 5.88
CA ASP A 114 6.06 12.26 7.29
C ASP A 114 5.55 13.66 7.67
N ARG A 115 4.22 13.82 7.58
CA ARG A 115 3.52 15.08 7.83
C ARG A 115 2.68 15.01 9.08
N VAL A 116 2.63 16.12 9.82
CA VAL A 116 1.77 16.28 11.00
C VAL A 116 0.29 16.09 10.65
N SER A 117 -0.11 16.46 9.43
CA SER A 117 -1.47 16.29 8.91
C SER A 117 -1.93 14.82 8.91
N PHE A 118 -1.06 13.85 8.60
CA PHE A 118 -1.39 12.43 8.69
C PHE A 118 -1.69 12.00 10.12
N THR A 119 -0.88 12.46 11.09
CA THR A 119 -1.10 12.18 12.52
C THR A 119 -2.39 12.82 13.05
N ARG A 120 -2.76 14.00 12.53
CA ARG A 120 -4.00 14.71 12.90
C ARG A 120 -5.24 14.20 12.17
N SER A 121 -5.08 13.41 11.12
CA SER A 121 -6.18 12.96 10.27
C SER A 121 -7.34 12.26 11.01
N PRO A 122 -7.12 11.48 12.10
CA PRO A 122 -8.24 10.91 12.85
C PRO A 122 -9.11 11.98 13.53
N LEU A 123 -8.52 13.12 13.91
CA LEU A 123 -9.22 14.24 14.54
C LEU A 123 -10.03 15.06 13.52
N THR A 124 -9.56 15.12 12.28
CA THR A 124 -10.22 15.86 11.18
C THR A 124 -11.17 14.99 10.36
N GLY A 125 -11.29 13.69 10.68
CA GLY A 125 -12.08 12.74 9.91
C GLY A 125 -11.48 12.42 8.53
N GLY A 126 -10.15 12.48 8.39
CA GLY A 126 -9.41 12.19 7.17
C GLY A 126 -8.46 13.29 6.73
N VAL A 127 -7.47 12.93 5.92
CA VAL A 127 -6.43 13.86 5.41
C VAL A 127 -7.03 14.92 4.47
N LEU A 128 -8.00 14.53 3.63
CA LEU A 128 -8.65 15.42 2.68
C LEU A 128 -9.44 16.55 3.37
N ASN A 129 -9.88 16.33 4.61
CA ASN A 129 -10.57 17.32 5.43
C ASN A 129 -9.60 18.24 6.20
N GLY A 130 -8.29 17.95 6.18
CA GLY A 130 -7.27 18.78 6.81
C GLY A 130 -6.96 20.08 6.04
N GLU A 131 -6.02 20.87 6.55
CA GLU A 131 -5.60 22.14 5.94
C GLU A 131 -4.27 22.05 5.16
N ASP A 132 -3.57 20.91 5.20
CA ASP A 132 -2.28 20.73 4.53
C ASP A 132 -2.48 20.34 3.05
N PRO A 133 -2.29 21.26 2.08
CA PRO A 133 -2.56 20.97 0.68
C PRO A 133 -1.63 19.89 0.12
N LYS A 134 -0.39 19.80 0.62
CA LYS A 134 0.58 18.82 0.12
C LYS A 134 0.25 17.40 0.58
N ALA A 135 -0.30 17.25 1.79
CA ALA A 135 -0.77 15.94 2.24
C ALA A 135 -1.96 15.44 1.42
N LYS A 136 -2.83 16.35 0.98
CA LYS A 136 -3.94 16.01 0.08
C LYS A 136 -3.42 15.58 -1.28
N GLU A 137 -2.53 16.39 -1.87
CA GLU A 137 -1.88 16.10 -3.14
C GLU A 137 -1.20 14.72 -3.13
N GLU A 138 -0.39 14.42 -2.10
CA GLU A 138 0.27 13.12 -1.97
C GLU A 138 -0.69 11.92 -1.94
N ILE A 139 -1.81 12.01 -1.21
CA ILE A 139 -2.78 10.91 -1.16
C ILE A 139 -3.57 10.80 -2.46
N THR A 140 -3.95 11.93 -3.06
CA THR A 140 -4.69 11.94 -4.33
C THR A 140 -3.82 11.38 -5.46
N SER A 141 -2.55 11.80 -5.59
CA SER A 141 -1.63 11.29 -6.61
C SER A 141 -1.35 9.80 -6.43
N LEU A 142 -1.21 9.32 -5.18
CA LEU A 142 -1.07 7.88 -4.93
C LEU A 142 -2.33 7.11 -5.36
N ALA A 143 -3.52 7.64 -5.07
CA ALA A 143 -4.78 7.02 -5.49
C ALA A 143 -4.91 6.99 -7.02
N GLU A 144 -4.54 8.08 -7.70
CA GLU A 144 -4.53 8.17 -9.17
C GLU A 144 -3.60 7.12 -9.79
N GLU A 145 -2.34 7.02 -9.32
CA GLU A 145 -1.39 6.01 -9.82
C GLU A 145 -1.91 4.57 -9.65
N ILE A 146 -2.58 4.28 -8.53
CA ILE A 146 -3.15 2.95 -8.29
C ILE A 146 -4.34 2.68 -9.21
N VAL A 147 -5.25 3.65 -9.35
CA VAL A 147 -6.45 3.52 -10.19
C VAL A 147 -6.07 3.38 -11.67
N GLU A 148 -5.10 4.16 -12.16
CA GLU A 148 -4.57 4.04 -13.52
C GLU A 148 -3.94 2.67 -13.78
N ALA A 149 -3.35 2.04 -12.76
CA ALA A 149 -2.73 0.73 -12.92
C ALA A 149 -3.73 -0.44 -13.01
N ILE A 150 -4.95 -0.26 -12.49
CA ILE A 150 -6.01 -1.29 -12.47
C ILE A 150 -7.12 -1.08 -13.49
N SER A 151 -7.24 0.14 -14.04
CA SER A 151 -8.20 0.48 -15.10
C SER A 151 -7.75 -0.02 -16.47
#